data_AF-A0A3P2EH19-F1
#
_entry.id   AF-A0A3P2EH19-F1
#
_cell.length_a   1.000
_cell.length_b   1.000
_cell.length_c   1.000
_cell.angle_alpha   90.00
_cell.angle_beta   90.00
_cell.angle_gamma   90.00
#
_symmetry.space_group_name_H-M   'P 1'
#
loop_
_entity.id
_entity.type
_entity.pdbx_description
1 polymer ?
#
loop_
_entity_poly.entity_id
_entity_poly.type
_entity_poly.pdbx_seq_one_letter_code
_entity_poly.pdbx_strand_id
1 'polypeptide(L)'
;MVEREEAVVWDILDEVIREHPVLLNRAPTLHRLGIQAFEPVLIEGKAIQLHPLVCAAYNADFDGDQMAVHVPLTLEAQLEARALMMSTNNILSPANGEPIIVPSQDVVLGLYYMTRDSVNAKGEGMVLTGPKEAERIYRAGLASLHARVKVRITEYEKDDNGEFVAKTSLKDTTVGRAILWMIVPKGLPFSIVNRALGKKAISKMLNTCYRILGLKPTVIFADQTMYTGFAYAARSGASVGIDDMVIPEKKYEIISEAEAEVAEIQEQFQSGLVTAGERYNKVIDIWAAANDRVSKAMMDNLQTETVINRDGQEEQQVSFNSIYMMADSGARGSAAQIRQLAGMRGLMAKPDGSIIETPITANFREGLNVLQYFISTHGARKGLADTALKTANSGYLTRRLVDVAQDRSSLKMTAAPGRHHHDAGYRRWRR
;
A
#
# COMPACT_ATOMS: atom_id res chain seq x y z
N MET A 1 -12.80 -31.71 -34.99
CA MET A 1 -13.39 -30.50 -34.37
C MET A 1 -12.44 -29.92 -33.33
N VAL A 2 -12.45 -30.36 -32.07
CA VAL A 2 -11.61 -29.74 -31.02
C VAL A 2 -10.11 -29.91 -31.26
N GLU A 3 -9.65 -31.13 -31.58
CA GLU A 3 -8.22 -31.41 -31.87
C GLU A 3 -7.68 -30.68 -33.11
N ARG A 4 -8.59 -30.24 -34.00
CA ARG A 4 -8.24 -29.49 -35.22
C ARG A 4 -8.44 -27.99 -35.06
N GLU A 5 -8.83 -27.53 -33.87
CA GLU A 5 -9.04 -26.11 -33.52
C GLU A 5 -9.93 -25.38 -34.56
N GLU A 6 -10.97 -26.05 -35.03
CA GLU A 6 -11.91 -25.47 -36.00
C GLU A 6 -12.60 -24.22 -35.43
N ALA A 7 -12.84 -23.19 -36.25
CA ALA A 7 -13.35 -21.89 -35.81
C ALA A 7 -14.64 -21.98 -34.95
N VAL A 8 -15.53 -22.92 -35.28
CA VAL A 8 -16.80 -23.16 -34.57
C VAL A 8 -16.59 -23.55 -33.10
N VAL A 9 -15.43 -24.15 -32.76
CA VAL A 9 -15.12 -24.56 -31.39
C VAL A 9 -14.99 -23.35 -30.47
N TRP A 10 -14.46 -22.23 -30.96
CA TRP A 10 -14.27 -21.01 -30.17
C TRP A 10 -15.60 -20.34 -29.82
N ASP A 11 -16.55 -20.31 -30.76
CA ASP A 11 -17.90 -19.80 -30.52
C ASP A 11 -18.64 -20.63 -29.46
N ILE A 12 -18.53 -21.96 -29.56
CA ILE A 12 -19.11 -22.88 -28.56
C ILE A 12 -18.41 -22.71 -27.20
N LEU A 13 -17.10 -22.53 -27.20
CA LEU A 13 -16.34 -22.33 -25.96
C LEU A 13 -16.79 -21.07 -25.23
N ASP A 14 -16.99 -19.95 -25.95
CA ASP A 14 -17.50 -18.69 -25.36
C ASP A 14 -18.89 -18.86 -24.72
N GLU A 15 -19.76 -19.68 -25.32
CA GLU A 15 -21.06 -20.00 -24.75
C GLU A 15 -20.94 -20.87 -23.49
N VAL A 16 -20.07 -21.90 -23.51
CA VAL A 16 -19.90 -22.85 -22.41
C VAL A 16 -19.27 -22.21 -21.16
N ILE A 17 -18.34 -21.28 -21.33
CA ILE A 17 -17.68 -20.61 -20.21
C ILE A 17 -18.52 -19.47 -19.61
N ARG A 18 -19.57 -19.03 -20.31
CA ARG A 18 -20.43 -17.94 -19.87
C ARG A 18 -21.15 -18.34 -18.60
N GLU A 19 -21.09 -17.48 -17.59
CA GLU A 19 -21.61 -17.74 -16.25
C GLU A 19 -21.05 -18.99 -15.55
N HIS A 20 -19.93 -19.56 -16.04
CA HIS A 20 -19.27 -20.71 -15.45
C HIS A 20 -17.99 -20.28 -14.70
N PRO A 21 -18.06 -20.02 -13.38
CA PRO A 21 -16.91 -19.53 -12.62
C PRO A 21 -15.77 -20.55 -12.57
N VAL A 22 -14.54 -20.06 -12.49
CA VAL A 22 -13.32 -20.85 -12.24
C VAL A 22 -12.68 -20.41 -10.94
N LEU A 23 -12.02 -21.33 -10.23
CA LEU A 23 -11.29 -21.05 -9.00
C LEU A 23 -9.82 -20.84 -9.30
N LEU A 24 -9.27 -19.70 -8.86
CA LEU A 24 -7.84 -19.44 -8.89
C LEU A 24 -7.24 -19.67 -7.50
N ASN A 25 -6.13 -20.40 -7.45
CA ASN A 25 -5.38 -20.67 -6.22
C ASN A 25 -3.90 -20.36 -6.41
N ARG A 26 -3.28 -19.70 -5.42
CA ARG A 26 -1.83 -19.51 -5.33
C ARG A 26 -1.27 -20.21 -4.10
N ALA A 27 -0.22 -20.99 -4.31
CA ALA A 27 0.55 -21.57 -3.21
C ALA A 27 1.60 -20.56 -2.70
N PRO A 28 1.81 -20.44 -1.37
CA PRO A 28 1.10 -21.12 -0.29
C PRO A 28 -0.25 -20.45 0.07
N THR A 29 -1.30 -21.26 0.26
CA THR A 29 -2.62 -20.77 0.69
C THR A 29 -2.64 -20.50 2.20
N LEU A 30 -2.46 -19.24 2.60
CA LEU A 30 -2.37 -18.87 4.03
C LEU A 30 -3.72 -18.59 4.71
N HIS A 31 -4.73 -18.23 3.93
CA HIS A 31 -6.07 -17.90 4.41
C HIS A 31 -7.09 -18.12 3.28
N ARG A 32 -8.39 -18.07 3.61
CA ARG A 32 -9.47 -18.35 2.63
C ARG A 32 -9.41 -17.51 1.35
N LEU A 33 -8.89 -16.27 1.41
CA LEU A 33 -8.78 -15.40 0.23
C LEU A 33 -7.69 -15.84 -0.76
N GLY A 34 -6.89 -16.87 -0.43
CA GLY A 34 -5.95 -17.48 -1.35
C GLY A 34 -6.61 -18.42 -2.37
N ILE A 35 -7.93 -18.62 -2.27
CA ILE A 35 -8.76 -19.25 -3.29
C ILE A 35 -9.99 -18.37 -3.52
N GLN A 36 -10.19 -17.90 -4.75
CA GLN A 36 -11.34 -17.07 -5.13
C GLN A 36 -11.88 -17.54 -6.48
N ALA A 37 -13.17 -17.31 -6.68
CA ALA A 37 -13.84 -17.56 -7.94
C ALA A 37 -13.83 -16.30 -8.83
N PHE A 38 -13.64 -16.51 -10.13
CA PHE A 38 -13.69 -15.50 -11.17
C PHE A 38 -14.50 -16.00 -12.36
N GLU A 39 -15.07 -15.09 -13.12
CA GLU A 39 -15.62 -15.41 -14.44
C GLU A 39 -14.48 -15.40 -15.46
N PRO A 40 -14.26 -16.50 -16.21
CA PRO A 40 -13.20 -16.57 -17.20
C PRO A 40 -13.50 -15.65 -18.39
N VAL A 41 -12.46 -14.98 -18.89
CA VAL A 41 -12.50 -14.22 -20.14
C VAL A 41 -11.46 -14.82 -21.06
N LEU A 42 -11.87 -15.21 -22.28
CA LEU A 42 -10.94 -15.74 -23.27
C LEU A 42 -9.95 -14.66 -23.68
N ILE A 43 -8.67 -15.04 -23.67
CA ILE A 43 -7.56 -14.20 -24.07
C ILE A 43 -6.62 -15.01 -24.96
N GLU A 44 -5.92 -14.30 -25.83
CA GLU A 44 -4.81 -14.88 -26.56
C GLU A 44 -3.56 -15.00 -25.67
N GLY A 45 -2.83 -16.11 -25.81
CA GLY A 45 -1.59 -16.36 -25.07
C GLY A 45 -1.71 -17.45 -24.00
N LYS A 46 -0.62 -17.67 -23.25
CA LYS A 46 -0.48 -18.78 -22.28
C LYS A 46 -0.36 -18.32 -20.83
N ALA A 47 -0.57 -17.03 -20.57
CA ALA A 47 -0.46 -16.44 -19.24
C ALA A 47 -1.84 -16.07 -18.70
N ILE A 48 -2.09 -16.32 -17.42
CA ILE A 48 -3.33 -15.94 -16.75
C ILE A 48 -3.30 -14.44 -16.45
N GLN A 49 -4.33 -13.70 -16.85
CA GLN A 49 -4.51 -12.32 -16.43
C GLN A 49 -5.23 -12.28 -15.07
N LEU A 50 -4.60 -11.64 -14.09
CA LEU A 50 -5.16 -11.47 -12.75
C LEU A 50 -5.44 -10.00 -12.46
N HIS A 51 -6.60 -9.71 -11.87
CA HIS A 51 -6.99 -8.35 -11.54
C HIS A 51 -6.06 -7.71 -10.48
N PRO A 52 -5.52 -6.48 -10.67
CA PRO A 52 -4.53 -5.90 -9.76
C PRO A 52 -4.98 -5.77 -8.31
N LEU A 53 -6.27 -5.53 -8.06
CA LEU A 53 -6.81 -5.36 -6.70
C LEU A 53 -6.86 -6.67 -5.89
N VAL A 54 -6.79 -7.84 -6.53
CA VAL A 54 -6.81 -9.13 -5.82
C VAL A 54 -5.40 -9.64 -5.50
N CYS A 55 -4.35 -9.07 -6.10
CA CYS A 55 -2.96 -9.47 -5.86
C CYS A 55 -2.58 -9.41 -4.37
N ALA A 56 -3.07 -8.41 -3.64
CA ALA A 56 -2.83 -8.29 -2.20
C ALA A 56 -3.41 -9.46 -1.40
N ALA A 57 -4.58 -9.96 -1.79
CA ALA A 57 -5.19 -11.14 -1.17
C ALA A 57 -4.40 -12.40 -1.50
N TYR A 58 -3.95 -12.58 -2.74
CA TYR A 58 -3.13 -13.73 -3.12
C TYR A 58 -1.68 -13.66 -2.63
N ASN A 59 -1.25 -12.51 -2.11
CA ASN A 59 0.16 -12.16 -1.89
C ASN A 59 1.01 -12.40 -3.14
N ALA A 60 0.43 -12.13 -4.33
CA ALA A 60 1.01 -12.41 -5.63
C ALA A 60 1.70 -11.18 -6.21
N ASP A 61 2.82 -11.41 -6.87
CA ASP A 61 3.51 -10.48 -7.76
C ASP A 61 3.59 -11.05 -9.18
N PHE A 62 4.22 -10.29 -10.09
CA PHE A 62 4.25 -10.61 -11.53
C PHE A 62 5.70 -10.81 -12.02
N ASP A 63 6.55 -11.40 -11.20
CA ASP A 63 7.96 -11.70 -11.52
C ASP A 63 8.21 -13.18 -11.88
N GLY A 64 7.15 -14.00 -11.97
CA GLY A 64 7.24 -15.42 -12.34
C GLY A 64 6.25 -16.34 -11.59
N ASP A 65 5.45 -15.78 -10.69
CA ASP A 65 4.40 -16.49 -9.96
C ASP A 65 3.44 -17.27 -10.87
N GLN A 66 3.01 -18.44 -10.38
CA GLN A 66 2.07 -19.33 -11.06
C GLN A 66 0.82 -19.55 -10.20
N MET A 67 -0.31 -19.77 -10.87
CA MET A 67 -1.58 -20.07 -10.22
C MET A 67 -2.21 -21.33 -10.82
N ALA A 68 -2.88 -22.10 -9.96
CA ALA A 68 -3.68 -23.22 -10.39
C ALA A 68 -5.11 -22.75 -10.68
N VAL A 69 -5.70 -23.29 -11.75
CA VAL A 69 -7.09 -23.07 -12.14
C VAL A 69 -7.88 -24.36 -11.89
N HIS A 70 -8.98 -24.28 -11.17
CA HIS A 70 -9.89 -25.40 -10.95
C HIS A 70 -11.28 -25.07 -11.51
N VAL A 71 -11.93 -26.06 -12.11
CA VAL A 71 -13.25 -25.91 -12.73
C VAL A 71 -14.30 -26.62 -11.85
N PRO A 72 -15.25 -25.89 -11.24
CA PRO A 72 -16.38 -26.48 -10.53
C PRO A 72 -17.31 -27.23 -11.49
N LEU A 73 -17.46 -28.54 -11.32
CA LEU A 73 -18.20 -29.38 -12.26
C LEU A 73 -19.70 -29.49 -11.95
N THR A 74 -20.07 -29.57 -10.67
CA THR A 74 -21.47 -29.71 -10.28
C THR A 74 -22.16 -28.36 -10.17
N LEU A 75 -23.48 -28.34 -10.36
CA LEU A 75 -24.27 -27.10 -10.26
C LEU A 75 -24.17 -26.50 -8.84
N GLU A 76 -24.15 -27.34 -7.81
CA GLU A 76 -23.97 -26.89 -6.42
C GLU A 76 -22.62 -26.20 -6.23
N ALA A 77 -21.54 -26.75 -6.81
CA ALA A 77 -20.21 -26.16 -6.71
C ALA A 77 -20.10 -24.85 -7.49
N GLN A 78 -20.76 -24.73 -8.64
CA GLN A 78 -20.83 -23.48 -9.40
C GLN A 78 -21.60 -22.40 -8.63
N LEU A 79 -22.73 -22.77 -8.01
CA LEU A 79 -23.52 -21.87 -7.16
C LEU A 79 -22.75 -21.46 -5.91
N GLU A 80 -22.02 -22.36 -5.27
CA GLU A 80 -21.16 -22.06 -4.12
C GLU A 80 -20.01 -21.11 -4.52
N ALA A 81 -19.35 -21.39 -5.64
CA ALA A 81 -18.30 -20.54 -6.18
C ALA A 81 -18.81 -19.11 -6.43
N ARG A 82 -19.99 -18.97 -7.03
CA ARG A 82 -20.63 -17.68 -7.33
C ARG A 82 -21.14 -16.95 -6.09
N ALA A 83 -21.78 -17.65 -5.16
CA ALA A 83 -22.41 -17.04 -3.99
C ALA A 83 -21.42 -16.74 -2.86
N LEU A 84 -20.39 -17.57 -2.66
CA LEU A 84 -19.47 -17.46 -1.51
C LEU A 84 -18.05 -17.07 -1.93
N MET A 85 -17.52 -17.68 -2.98
CA MET A 85 -16.09 -17.57 -3.32
C MET A 85 -15.78 -16.46 -4.33
N MET A 86 -16.80 -15.89 -4.98
CA MET A 86 -16.62 -14.83 -5.97
C MET A 86 -15.83 -13.66 -5.39
N SER A 87 -14.85 -13.18 -6.15
CA SER A 87 -13.95 -12.10 -5.72
C SER A 87 -14.70 -10.84 -5.26
N THR A 88 -15.85 -10.55 -5.89
CA THR A 88 -16.71 -9.41 -5.54
C THR A 88 -17.34 -9.49 -4.16
N ASN A 89 -17.45 -10.69 -3.56
CA ASN A 89 -17.99 -10.88 -2.21
C ASN A 89 -16.92 -10.73 -1.14
N ASN A 90 -15.66 -10.98 -1.52
CA ASN A 90 -14.53 -11.13 -0.62
C ASN A 90 -13.66 -9.86 -0.57
N ILE A 91 -14.31 -8.71 -0.38
CA ILE A 91 -13.64 -7.39 -0.39
C ILE A 91 -13.11 -6.94 0.97
N LEU A 92 -13.54 -7.58 2.06
CA LEU A 92 -13.07 -7.33 3.42
C LEU A 92 -12.23 -8.50 3.93
N SER A 93 -11.19 -8.17 4.70
CA SER A 93 -10.40 -9.15 5.41
C SER A 93 -11.24 -9.80 6.53
N PRO A 94 -11.30 -11.15 6.59
CA PRO A 94 -12.01 -11.84 7.66
C PRO A 94 -11.36 -11.65 9.05
N ALA A 95 -10.10 -11.21 9.11
CA ALA A 95 -9.36 -11.07 10.36
C ALA A 95 -9.69 -9.78 11.12
N ASN A 96 -9.92 -8.68 10.41
CA ASN A 96 -10.09 -7.35 11.02
C ASN A 96 -11.25 -6.52 10.44
N GLY A 97 -11.92 -6.99 9.38
CA GLY A 97 -13.02 -6.27 8.74
C GLY A 97 -12.61 -5.03 7.94
N GLU A 98 -11.32 -4.84 7.69
CA GLU A 98 -10.83 -3.77 6.81
C GLU A 98 -10.84 -4.22 5.34
N PRO A 99 -10.99 -3.29 4.37
CA PRO A 99 -10.92 -3.64 2.96
C PRO A 99 -9.57 -4.28 2.59
N ILE A 100 -9.61 -5.41 1.87
CA ILE A 100 -8.42 -6.08 1.33
C ILE A 100 -8.11 -5.64 -0.11
N ILE A 101 -9.13 -5.18 -0.84
CA ILE A 101 -9.05 -4.69 -2.23
C ILE A 101 -8.52 -3.25 -2.32
N VAL A 102 -7.67 -2.84 -1.37
CA VAL A 102 -7.11 -1.48 -1.35
C VAL A 102 -6.12 -1.38 -2.52
N PRO A 103 -6.24 -0.34 -3.37
CA PRO A 103 -5.27 -0.09 -4.42
C PRO A 103 -3.83 -0.08 -3.92
N SER A 104 -2.92 -0.61 -4.73
CA SER A 104 -1.51 -0.74 -4.42
C SER A 104 -0.66 0.16 -5.32
N GLN A 105 0.53 0.51 -4.83
CA GLN A 105 1.64 1.10 -5.59
C GLN A 105 1.19 2.21 -6.57
N ASP A 106 1.28 1.98 -7.88
CA ASP A 106 1.07 2.99 -8.92
C ASP A 106 -0.30 3.65 -8.87
N VAL A 107 -1.35 2.89 -8.55
CA VAL A 107 -2.71 3.43 -8.43
C VAL A 107 -2.77 4.44 -7.29
N VAL A 108 -2.11 4.14 -6.16
CA VAL A 108 -2.01 5.05 -5.02
C VAL A 108 -1.21 6.30 -5.41
N LEU A 109 -0.10 6.13 -6.12
CA LEU A 109 0.73 7.26 -6.58
C LEU A 109 -0.05 8.18 -7.52
N GLY A 110 -0.80 7.63 -8.47
CA GLY A 110 -1.63 8.41 -9.40
C GLY A 110 -2.74 9.20 -8.70
N LEU A 111 -3.44 8.56 -7.75
CA LEU A 111 -4.47 9.23 -6.94
C LEU A 111 -3.88 10.30 -6.01
N TYR A 112 -2.73 10.01 -5.40
CA TYR A 112 -2.03 10.96 -4.56
C TYR A 112 -1.58 12.18 -5.38
N TYR A 113 -0.94 11.94 -6.53
CA TYR A 113 -0.49 12.99 -7.44
C TYR A 113 -1.67 13.87 -7.87
N MET A 114 -2.76 13.28 -8.38
CA MET A 114 -3.91 14.06 -8.85
C MET A 114 -4.62 14.85 -7.75
N THR A 115 -4.61 14.37 -6.52
CA THR A 115 -5.32 15.02 -5.40
C THR A 115 -4.45 15.99 -4.61
N ARG A 116 -3.23 16.22 -5.05
CA ARG A 116 -2.31 17.17 -4.42
C ARG A 116 -2.47 18.57 -5.00
N ASP A 117 -2.28 19.59 -4.16
CA ASP A 117 -2.24 20.99 -4.57
C ASP A 117 -0.81 21.51 -4.72
N SER A 118 -0.64 22.49 -5.59
CA SER A 118 0.62 23.21 -5.78
C SER A 118 0.31 24.70 -5.80
N VAL A 119 1.22 25.48 -5.22
CA VAL A 119 1.12 26.93 -5.21
C VAL A 119 1.44 27.49 -6.61
N ASN A 120 0.70 28.51 -7.04
CA ASN A 120 0.91 29.20 -8.31
C ASN A 120 0.81 28.32 -9.56
N ALA A 121 -0.02 27.27 -9.50
CA ALA A 121 -0.27 26.41 -10.64
C ALA A 121 -1.21 27.06 -11.66
N LYS A 122 -1.05 26.72 -12.95
CA LYS A 122 -1.86 27.28 -14.05
C LYS A 122 -3.36 27.11 -13.77
N GLY A 123 -4.11 28.21 -13.78
CA GLY A 123 -5.56 28.21 -13.50
C GLY A 123 -5.93 28.40 -12.03
N GLU A 124 -4.99 28.80 -11.18
CA GLU A 124 -5.27 29.12 -9.78
C GLU A 124 -6.28 30.27 -9.62
N GLY A 125 -7.21 30.07 -8.68
CA GLY A 125 -8.27 31.03 -8.36
C GLY A 125 -9.47 31.02 -9.31
N MET A 126 -9.48 30.14 -10.33
CA MET A 126 -10.65 29.98 -11.20
C MET A 126 -11.85 29.46 -10.42
N VAL A 127 -13.04 29.88 -10.84
CA VAL A 127 -14.32 29.40 -10.33
C VAL A 127 -14.98 28.54 -11.40
N LEU A 128 -15.27 27.29 -11.06
CA LEU A 128 -15.79 26.29 -11.99
C LEU A 128 -17.20 25.88 -11.61
N THR A 129 -18.05 25.68 -12.63
CA THR A 129 -19.45 25.28 -12.50
C THR A 129 -19.63 23.85 -12.01
N GLY A 130 -18.61 23.00 -12.15
CA GLY A 130 -18.60 21.65 -11.60
C GLY A 130 -17.44 20.77 -12.09
N PRO A 131 -17.41 19.50 -11.65
CA PRO A 131 -16.37 18.52 -12.02
C PRO A 131 -16.15 18.34 -13.52
N LYS A 132 -17.23 18.33 -14.30
CA LYS A 132 -17.18 18.14 -15.77
C LYS A 132 -16.45 19.29 -16.48
N GLU A 133 -16.58 20.51 -15.95
CA GLU A 133 -15.85 21.66 -16.46
C GLU A 133 -14.37 21.60 -16.05
N ALA A 134 -14.08 21.18 -14.81
CA ALA A 134 -12.71 20.96 -14.33
C ALA A 134 -11.96 19.98 -15.24
N GLU A 135 -12.59 18.85 -15.60
CA GLU A 135 -11.99 17.89 -16.52
C GLU A 135 -11.75 18.49 -17.92
N ARG A 136 -12.72 19.25 -18.46
CA ARG A 136 -12.61 19.88 -19.77
C ARG A 136 -11.44 20.87 -19.84
N ILE A 137 -11.32 21.73 -18.84
CA ILE A 137 -10.27 22.75 -18.77
C ILE A 137 -8.89 22.11 -18.60
N TYR A 138 -8.78 21.07 -17.76
CA TYR A 138 -7.55 20.29 -17.61
C TYR A 138 -7.14 19.62 -18.93
N ARG A 139 -8.07 18.90 -19.59
CA ARG A 139 -7.79 18.23 -20.86
C ARG A 139 -7.46 19.20 -22.00
N ALA A 140 -8.00 20.42 -21.96
CA ALA A 140 -7.65 21.49 -22.90
C ALA A 140 -6.28 22.15 -22.61
N GLY A 141 -5.59 21.76 -21.53
CA GLY A 141 -4.32 22.35 -21.11
C GLY A 141 -4.44 23.76 -20.56
N LEU A 142 -5.66 24.20 -20.20
CA LEU A 142 -5.94 25.55 -19.68
C LEU A 142 -5.68 25.65 -18.17
N ALA A 143 -5.80 24.55 -17.42
CA ALA A 143 -5.47 24.47 -16.00
C ALA A 143 -4.60 23.25 -15.68
N SER A 144 -3.77 23.40 -14.64
CA SER A 144 -3.00 22.31 -14.05
C SER A 144 -3.87 21.48 -13.11
N LEU A 145 -3.53 20.20 -12.94
CA LEU A 145 -4.23 19.26 -12.06
C LEU A 145 -4.21 19.71 -10.60
N HIS A 146 -3.13 20.37 -10.20
CA HIS A 146 -2.85 20.77 -8.82
C HIS A 146 -3.31 22.21 -8.49
N ALA A 147 -3.94 22.90 -9.45
CA ALA A 147 -4.37 24.28 -9.25
C ALA A 147 -5.49 24.39 -8.22
N ARG A 148 -5.35 25.32 -7.27
CA ARG A 148 -6.35 25.65 -6.25
C ARG A 148 -7.48 26.44 -6.91
N VAL A 149 -8.70 25.90 -6.87
CA VAL A 149 -9.88 26.43 -7.56
C VAL A 149 -11.12 26.32 -6.69
N LYS A 150 -12.13 27.16 -6.96
CA LYS A 150 -13.45 27.04 -6.33
C LYS A 150 -14.38 26.29 -7.27
N VAL A 151 -14.86 25.12 -6.86
CA VAL A 151 -15.75 24.31 -7.70
C VAL A 151 -17.10 24.15 -7.02
N ARG A 152 -18.17 24.29 -7.79
CA ARG A 152 -19.51 23.95 -7.32
C ARG A 152 -19.64 22.42 -7.28
N ILE A 153 -19.78 21.87 -6.08
CA ILE A 153 -19.90 20.43 -5.85
C ILE A 153 -21.29 20.13 -5.30
N THR A 154 -21.94 19.12 -5.87
CA THR A 154 -23.20 18.56 -5.37
C THR A 154 -22.91 17.26 -4.63
N GLU A 155 -23.16 17.29 -3.31
CA GLU A 155 -23.05 16.15 -2.40
C GLU A 155 -24.45 15.53 -2.23
N TYR A 156 -24.51 14.22 -2.01
CA TYR A 156 -25.75 13.51 -1.70
C TYR A 156 -25.57 12.86 -0.34
N GLU A 157 -26.36 13.29 0.65
CA GLU A 157 -26.39 12.69 1.99
C GLU A 157 -27.64 11.83 2.14
N LYS A 158 -27.55 10.76 2.93
CA LYS A 158 -28.72 9.93 3.27
C LYS A 158 -29.41 10.54 4.49
N ASP A 159 -30.69 10.86 4.35
CA ASP A 159 -31.54 11.24 5.47
C ASP A 159 -31.90 10.03 6.35
N ASP A 160 -32.49 10.27 7.52
CA ASP A 160 -32.99 9.24 8.44
C ASP A 160 -33.99 8.27 7.79
N ASN A 161 -34.65 8.69 6.71
CA ASN A 161 -35.58 7.88 5.92
C ASN A 161 -34.89 7.05 4.81
N GLY A 162 -33.57 7.18 4.65
CA GLY A 162 -32.79 6.47 3.63
C GLY A 162 -32.82 7.10 2.22
N GLU A 163 -33.48 8.25 2.06
CA GLU A 163 -33.50 9.01 0.80
C GLU A 163 -32.26 9.91 0.65
N PHE A 164 -31.87 10.19 -0.60
CA PHE A 164 -30.71 11.02 -0.90
C PHE A 164 -31.09 12.49 -1.05
N VAL A 165 -30.62 13.35 -0.14
CA VAL A 165 -30.76 14.80 -0.23
C VAL A 165 -29.56 15.41 -0.92
N ALA A 166 -29.81 16.18 -1.98
CA ALA A 166 -28.77 16.87 -2.73
C ALA A 166 -28.43 18.21 -2.06
N LYS A 167 -27.18 18.37 -1.63
CA LYS A 167 -26.64 19.62 -1.10
C LYS A 167 -25.57 20.16 -2.05
N THR A 168 -25.84 21.30 -2.66
CA THR A 168 -24.88 21.96 -3.54
C THR A 168 -24.18 23.08 -2.78
N SER A 169 -22.86 23.09 -2.81
CA SER A 169 -22.05 24.16 -2.21
C SER A 169 -20.81 24.46 -3.05
N LEU A 170 -20.29 25.68 -2.93
CA LEU A 170 -19.02 26.05 -3.52
C LEU A 170 -17.91 25.60 -2.55
N LYS A 171 -17.01 24.73 -3.01
CA LYS A 171 -15.91 24.19 -2.20
C LYS A 171 -14.58 24.70 -2.72
N ASP A 172 -13.69 25.07 -1.81
CA ASP A 172 -12.28 25.30 -2.12
C ASP A 172 -11.59 23.94 -2.26
N THR A 173 -11.05 23.67 -3.46
CA THR A 173 -10.47 22.37 -3.80
C THR A 173 -9.43 22.50 -4.91
N THR A 174 -8.98 21.39 -5.51
CA THR A 174 -8.13 21.38 -6.70
C THR A 174 -8.86 20.85 -7.91
N VAL A 175 -8.33 21.15 -9.10
CA VAL A 175 -8.85 20.61 -10.37
C VAL A 175 -8.86 19.08 -10.32
N GLY A 176 -7.80 18.44 -9.84
CA GLY A 176 -7.72 16.98 -9.77
C GLY A 176 -8.65 16.35 -8.73
N ARG A 177 -8.83 16.97 -7.55
CA ARG A 177 -9.83 16.53 -6.57
C ARG A 177 -11.26 16.64 -7.12
N ALA A 178 -11.55 17.70 -7.88
CA ALA A 178 -12.82 17.87 -8.55
C ALA A 178 -13.04 16.79 -9.64
N ILE A 179 -12.03 16.45 -10.42
CA ILE A 179 -12.12 15.37 -11.41
C ILE A 179 -12.38 14.03 -10.72
N LEU A 180 -11.67 13.74 -9.62
CA LEU A 180 -11.87 12.50 -8.87
C LEU A 180 -13.30 12.37 -8.31
N TRP A 181 -13.95 13.48 -7.99
CA TRP A 181 -15.34 13.45 -7.53
C TRP A 181 -16.32 12.85 -8.56
N MET A 182 -15.97 12.83 -9.85
CA MET A 182 -16.82 12.25 -10.89
C MET A 182 -17.03 10.74 -10.72
N ILE A 183 -16.08 10.03 -10.08
CA ILE A 183 -16.17 8.58 -9.86
C ILE A 183 -16.78 8.21 -8.51
N VAL A 184 -16.89 9.16 -7.58
CA VAL A 184 -17.39 8.90 -6.23
C VAL A 184 -18.90 8.65 -6.27
N PRO A 185 -19.40 7.54 -5.71
CA PRO A 185 -20.82 7.24 -5.74
C PRO A 185 -21.62 8.17 -4.81
N LYS A 186 -22.91 8.36 -5.14
CA LYS A 186 -23.84 9.18 -4.35
C LYS A 186 -23.97 8.63 -2.93
N GLY A 187 -23.78 9.46 -1.90
CA GLY A 187 -23.85 9.05 -0.50
C GLY A 187 -22.56 9.28 0.30
N LEU A 188 -21.43 9.51 -0.38
CA LEU A 188 -20.20 9.91 0.30
C LEU A 188 -20.08 11.44 0.39
N PRO A 189 -19.41 11.97 1.43
CA PRO A 189 -19.09 13.38 1.53
C PRO A 189 -17.86 13.75 0.68
N PHE A 190 -17.83 14.97 0.13
CA PHE A 190 -16.70 15.51 -0.64
C PHE A 190 -15.43 15.68 0.21
N SER A 191 -15.59 15.84 1.53
CA SER A 191 -14.47 15.88 2.47
C SER A 191 -13.57 14.64 2.40
N ILE A 192 -14.07 13.52 1.88
CA ILE A 192 -13.28 12.30 1.78
C ILE A 192 -12.17 12.39 0.73
N VAL A 193 -12.44 13.11 -0.37
CA VAL A 193 -11.52 13.35 -1.48
C VAL A 193 -10.82 14.71 -1.39
N ASN A 194 -11.30 15.64 -0.54
CA ASN A 194 -10.72 16.98 -0.43
C ASN A 194 -9.44 17.03 0.45
N ARG A 195 -8.47 16.16 0.15
CA ARG A 195 -7.16 16.05 0.80
C ARG A 195 -6.21 15.29 -0.13
N ALA A 196 -4.91 15.31 0.17
CA ALA A 196 -3.98 14.40 -0.49
C ALA A 196 -4.32 12.94 -0.16
N LEU A 197 -4.64 12.14 -1.18
CA LEU A 197 -5.07 10.75 -1.02
C LEU A 197 -3.88 9.79 -1.04
N GLY A 198 -3.26 9.60 0.13
CA GLY A 198 -2.33 8.48 0.35
C GLY A 198 -3.05 7.14 0.58
N LYS A 199 -2.29 6.05 0.68
CA LYS A 199 -2.79 4.67 0.84
C LYS A 199 -3.83 4.51 1.96
N LYS A 200 -3.56 5.11 3.13
CA LYS A 200 -4.48 5.05 4.29
C LYS A 200 -5.79 5.79 4.03
N ALA A 201 -5.73 6.94 3.35
CA ALA A 201 -6.92 7.73 3.02
C ALA A 201 -7.80 6.99 2.00
N ILE A 202 -7.19 6.34 1.01
CA ILE A 202 -7.90 5.51 0.01
C ILE A 202 -8.56 4.29 0.69
N SER A 203 -7.86 3.61 1.59
CA SER A 203 -8.46 2.50 2.36
C SER A 203 -9.67 2.97 3.19
N LYS A 204 -9.55 4.11 3.87
CA LYS A 204 -10.66 4.72 4.60
C LYS A 204 -11.84 5.07 3.68
N MET A 205 -11.54 5.59 2.48
CA MET A 205 -12.54 5.95 1.47
C MET A 205 -13.36 4.74 1.00
N LEU A 206 -12.70 3.62 0.69
CA LEU A 206 -13.40 2.37 0.34
C LEU A 206 -14.18 1.78 1.51
N ASN A 207 -13.63 1.82 2.72
CA ASN A 207 -14.32 1.33 3.92
C ASN A 207 -15.61 2.14 4.21
N THR A 208 -15.56 3.47 4.07
CA THR A 208 -16.77 4.29 4.22
C THR A 208 -17.80 4.04 3.13
N CYS A 209 -17.35 3.82 1.88
CA CYS A 209 -18.25 3.45 0.78
C CYS A 209 -18.99 2.15 1.11
N TYR A 210 -18.26 1.15 1.59
CA TYR A 210 -18.85 -0.14 1.97
C TYR A 210 -19.89 -0.01 3.09
N ARG A 211 -19.56 0.74 4.15
CA ARG A 211 -20.45 0.90 5.31
C ARG A 211 -21.73 1.68 4.99
N ILE A 212 -21.67 2.64 4.06
CA ILE A 212 -22.81 3.52 3.75
C ILE A 212 -23.65 2.97 2.58
N LEU A 213 -23.01 2.44 1.53
CA LEU A 213 -23.66 2.06 0.27
C LEU A 213 -23.72 0.55 0.05
N GLY A 214 -22.99 -0.24 0.83
CA GLY A 214 -22.93 -1.69 0.72
C GLY A 214 -21.93 -2.20 -0.33
N LEU A 215 -22.10 -3.46 -0.72
CA LEU A 215 -21.12 -4.23 -1.50
C LEU A 215 -21.00 -3.75 -2.95
N LYS A 216 -22.11 -3.79 -3.71
CA LYS A 216 -22.10 -3.53 -5.16
C LYS A 216 -21.53 -2.16 -5.54
N PRO A 217 -21.92 -1.04 -4.90
CA PRO A 217 -21.33 0.27 -5.21
C PRO A 217 -19.85 0.35 -4.88
N THR A 218 -19.39 -0.38 -3.85
CA THR A 218 -17.98 -0.40 -3.45
C THR A 218 -17.10 -1.12 -4.45
N VAL A 219 -17.56 -2.23 -5.03
CA VAL A 219 -16.84 -2.96 -6.08
C VAL A 219 -16.66 -2.06 -7.31
N ILE A 220 -17.75 -1.48 -7.80
CA ILE A 220 -17.71 -0.55 -8.95
C ILE A 220 -16.79 0.63 -8.66
N PHE A 221 -16.87 1.19 -7.45
CA PHE A 221 -16.04 2.31 -7.06
C PHE A 221 -14.55 1.95 -6.95
N ALA A 222 -14.22 0.75 -6.50
CA ALA A 222 -12.84 0.25 -6.46
C ALA A 222 -12.26 0.12 -7.88
N ASP A 223 -13.02 -0.39 -8.84
CA ASP A 223 -12.59 -0.49 -10.24
C ASP A 223 -12.37 0.90 -10.86
N GLN A 224 -13.31 1.83 -10.66
CA GLN A 224 -13.15 3.21 -11.16
C GLN A 224 -11.96 3.92 -10.51
N THR A 225 -11.71 3.65 -9.24
CA THR A 225 -10.53 4.15 -8.52
C THR A 225 -9.24 3.58 -9.12
N MET A 226 -9.23 2.29 -9.45
CA MET A 226 -8.10 1.63 -10.12
C MET A 226 -7.82 2.23 -11.50
N TYR A 227 -8.84 2.33 -12.37
CA TYR A 227 -8.70 2.89 -13.71
C TYR A 227 -8.22 4.34 -13.68
N THR A 228 -8.80 5.15 -12.79
CA THR A 228 -8.41 6.56 -12.62
C THR A 228 -6.97 6.66 -12.12
N GLY A 229 -6.60 5.89 -11.09
CA GLY A 229 -5.25 5.91 -10.55
C GLY A 229 -4.20 5.51 -11.58
N PHE A 230 -4.42 4.44 -12.36
CA PHE A 230 -3.50 4.08 -13.45
C PHE A 230 -3.40 5.16 -14.53
N ALA A 231 -4.53 5.73 -14.96
CA ALA A 231 -4.54 6.75 -16.00
C ALA A 231 -3.77 8.01 -15.58
N TYR A 232 -3.96 8.48 -14.34
CA TYR A 232 -3.27 9.66 -13.83
C TYR A 232 -1.83 9.37 -13.36
N ALA A 233 -1.51 8.14 -12.97
CA ALA A 233 -0.13 7.71 -12.75
C ALA A 233 0.66 7.72 -14.07
N ALA A 234 0.08 7.24 -15.17
CA ALA A 234 0.74 7.30 -16.48
C ALA A 234 0.94 8.77 -16.94
N ARG A 235 -0.03 9.65 -16.69
CA ARG A 235 0.05 11.07 -17.06
C ARG A 235 0.99 11.90 -16.19
N SER A 236 1.25 11.47 -14.95
CA SER A 236 2.16 12.21 -14.06
C SER A 236 3.59 12.20 -14.60
N GLY A 237 3.95 11.21 -15.43
CA GLY A 237 5.32 11.02 -15.90
C GLY A 237 6.31 10.82 -14.75
N ALA A 238 5.83 10.36 -13.58
CA ALA A 238 6.66 10.13 -12.42
C ALA A 238 7.75 9.10 -12.77
N SER A 239 9.00 9.53 -12.62
CA SER A 239 10.19 8.74 -12.89
C SER A 239 11.16 8.90 -11.72
N VAL A 240 12.18 8.06 -11.66
CA VAL A 240 13.21 8.12 -10.62
C VAL A 240 14.57 8.31 -11.27
N GLY A 241 15.20 9.44 -10.97
CA GLY A 241 16.57 9.78 -11.33
C GLY A 241 17.54 9.66 -10.15
N ILE A 242 18.83 9.74 -10.44
CA ILE A 242 19.87 9.77 -9.39
C ILE A 242 19.84 11.09 -8.59
N ASP A 243 19.40 12.18 -9.22
CA ASP A 243 19.33 13.50 -8.60
C ASP A 243 18.13 13.65 -7.66
N ASP A 244 17.13 12.78 -7.79
CA ASP A 244 16.00 12.73 -6.86
C ASP A 244 16.46 12.29 -5.45
N MET A 245 17.61 11.61 -5.35
CA MET A 245 18.17 11.11 -4.09
C MET A 245 19.02 12.20 -3.39
N VAL A 246 18.39 13.31 -2.97
CA VAL A 246 19.10 14.47 -2.41
C VAL A 246 19.79 14.14 -1.08
N ILE A 247 21.13 14.21 -1.07
CA ILE A 247 21.94 14.05 0.14
C ILE A 247 21.92 15.37 0.91
N PRO A 248 21.62 15.39 2.22
CA PRO A 248 21.64 16.63 2.99
C PRO A 248 23.08 17.13 3.18
N GLU A 249 23.33 18.41 2.95
CA GLU A 249 24.66 19.03 3.10
C GLU A 249 25.22 18.87 4.52
N LYS A 250 24.34 18.98 5.53
CA LYS A 250 24.65 18.79 6.95
C LYS A 250 25.11 17.38 7.32
N LYS A 251 25.02 16.41 6.40
CA LYS A 251 25.43 15.03 6.65
C LYS A 251 26.87 14.95 7.14
N TYR A 252 27.79 15.62 6.43
CA TYR A 252 29.23 15.54 6.74
C TYR A 252 29.53 16.18 8.09
N GLU A 253 28.88 17.29 8.42
CA GLU A 253 28.98 17.94 9.72
C GLU A 253 28.54 17.02 10.86
N ILE A 254 27.37 16.39 10.73
CA ILE A 254 26.84 15.46 11.74
C ILE A 254 27.76 14.25 11.94
N ILE A 255 28.36 13.74 10.86
CA ILE A 255 29.30 12.62 10.94
C ILE A 255 30.59 13.05 11.65
N SER A 256 31.14 14.21 11.30
CA SER A 256 32.36 14.73 11.94
C SER A 256 32.16 15.01 13.43
N GLU A 257 31.00 15.53 13.84
CA GLU A 257 30.63 15.67 15.25
C GLU A 257 30.61 14.31 15.97
N ALA A 258 29.95 13.31 15.37
CA ALA A 258 29.87 11.97 15.95
C ALA A 258 31.25 11.28 16.04
N GLU A 259 32.11 11.47 15.04
CA GLU A 259 33.48 10.96 15.06
C GLU A 259 34.32 11.61 16.17
N ALA A 260 34.14 12.92 16.41
CA ALA A 260 34.79 13.64 17.50
C ALA A 260 34.31 13.14 18.88
N GLU A 261 33.00 12.94 19.06
CA GLU A 261 32.45 12.37 20.30
C GLU A 261 32.98 10.94 20.56
N VAL A 262 33.09 10.11 19.52
CA VAL A 262 33.66 8.75 19.64
C VAL A 262 35.15 8.81 20.00
N ALA A 263 35.90 9.76 19.44
CA ALA A 263 37.31 9.97 19.78
C ALA A 263 37.48 10.38 21.25
N GLU A 264 36.62 11.26 21.78
CA GLU A 264 36.62 11.66 23.20
C GLU A 264 36.37 10.45 24.11
N ILE A 265 35.38 9.61 23.78
CA ILE A 265 35.10 8.38 24.53
C ILE A 265 36.28 7.40 24.47
N GLN A 266 36.99 7.35 23.35
CA GLN A 266 38.19 6.53 23.19
C GLN A 266 39.36 7.05 24.05
N GLU A 267 39.53 8.36 24.19
CA GLU A 267 40.53 8.97 25.10
C GLU A 267 40.21 8.72 26.58
N GLN A 268 38.93 8.82 26.96
CA GLN A 268 38.46 8.48 28.30
C GLN A 268 38.73 7.00 28.63
N PHE A 269 38.56 6.11 27.65
CA PHE A 269 38.86 4.68 27.79
C PHE A 269 40.36 4.43 27.97
N GLN A 270 41.21 5.09 27.18
CA GLN A 270 42.68 4.99 27.31
C GLN A 270 43.18 5.51 28.66
N SER A 271 42.51 6.52 29.21
CA SER A 271 42.80 7.09 30.52
C SER A 271 42.21 6.27 31.68
N GLY A 272 41.47 5.19 31.39
CA GLY A 272 40.87 4.29 32.38
C GLY A 272 39.63 4.84 33.09
N LEU A 273 38.99 5.90 32.57
CA LEU A 273 37.77 6.47 33.16
C LEU A 273 36.51 5.66 32.87
N VAL A 274 36.50 4.87 31.78
CA VAL A 274 35.36 4.05 31.36
C VAL A 274 35.79 2.61 31.11
N THR A 275 34.87 1.66 31.35
CA THR A 275 35.12 0.25 31.06
C THR A 275 34.93 -0.08 29.57
N ALA A 276 35.45 -1.22 29.11
CA ALA A 276 35.32 -1.63 27.70
C ALA A 276 33.86 -1.83 27.26
N GLY A 277 32.99 -2.33 28.15
CA GLY A 277 31.56 -2.51 27.89
C GLY A 277 30.81 -1.19 27.81
N GLU A 278 31.09 -0.26 28.72
CA GLU A 278 30.50 1.09 28.70
C GLU A 278 30.93 1.87 27.45
N ARG A 279 32.21 1.80 27.08
CA ARG A 279 32.72 2.37 25.83
C ARG A 279 31.95 1.85 24.62
N TYR A 280 31.80 0.53 24.51
CA TYR A 280 31.07 -0.10 23.40
C TYR A 280 29.61 0.38 23.31
N ASN A 281 28.89 0.41 24.43
CA ASN A 281 27.49 0.88 24.44
C ASN A 281 27.40 2.37 24.09
N LYS A 282 28.26 3.23 24.65
CA LYS A 282 28.28 4.67 24.33
C LYS A 282 28.56 4.93 22.86
N VAL A 283 29.53 4.23 22.26
CA VAL A 283 29.85 4.38 20.83
C VAL A 283 28.66 4.00 19.95
N ILE A 284 27.93 2.93 20.31
CA ILE A 284 26.71 2.54 19.60
C ILE A 284 25.63 3.62 19.71
N ASP A 285 25.43 4.16 20.90
CA ASP A 285 24.41 5.19 21.15
C ASP A 285 24.71 6.47 20.37
N ILE A 286 25.98 6.92 20.33
CA ILE A 286 26.42 8.08 19.55
C ILE A 286 26.11 7.86 18.06
N TRP A 287 26.49 6.71 17.51
CA TRP A 287 26.25 6.42 16.10
C TRP A 287 24.78 6.22 15.75
N ALA A 288 23.99 5.65 16.65
CA ALA A 288 22.54 5.54 16.49
C ALA A 288 21.89 6.94 16.46
N ALA A 289 22.27 7.81 17.39
CA ALA A 289 21.78 9.19 17.44
C ALA A 289 22.20 10.00 16.20
N ALA A 290 23.46 9.88 15.77
CA ALA A 290 23.96 10.52 14.56
C ALA A 290 23.19 10.07 13.31
N ASN A 291 22.91 8.77 13.19
CA ASN A 291 22.11 8.21 12.09
C ASN A 291 20.70 8.79 12.04
N ASP A 292 20.06 8.94 13.20
CA ASP A 292 18.71 9.53 13.29
C ASP A 292 18.74 11.04 12.97
N ARG A 293 19.78 11.77 13.40
CA ARG A 293 20.01 13.18 13.02
C ARG A 293 20.16 13.33 11.51
N VAL A 294 20.98 12.50 10.86
CA VAL A 294 21.15 12.49 9.39
C VAL A 294 19.84 12.13 8.69
N SER A 295 19.11 11.14 9.21
CA SER A 295 17.82 10.74 8.65
C SER A 295 16.80 11.89 8.70
N LYS A 296 16.76 12.62 9.81
CA LYS A 296 15.85 13.75 9.97
C LYS A 296 16.25 14.90 9.06
N ALA A 297 17.54 15.25 9.00
CA ALA A 297 18.05 16.28 8.10
C ALA A 297 17.75 15.97 6.63
N MET A 298 17.85 14.70 6.21
CA MET A 298 17.50 14.27 4.86
C MET A 298 16.01 14.45 4.59
N MET A 299 15.14 13.98 5.49
CA MET A 299 13.69 14.10 5.31
C MET A 299 13.25 15.56 5.33
N ASP A 300 13.82 16.39 6.20
CA ASP A 300 13.50 17.81 6.29
C ASP A 300 13.91 18.57 5.02
N ASN A 301 15.01 18.17 4.37
CA ASN A 301 15.45 18.74 3.10
C ASN A 301 14.62 18.24 1.90
N LEU A 302 14.14 16.99 1.97
CA LEU A 302 13.40 16.37 0.86
C LEU A 302 11.89 16.67 0.91
N GLN A 303 11.34 16.99 2.08
CA GLN A 303 9.89 17.13 2.26
C GLN A 303 9.32 18.45 1.75
N THR A 304 10.11 19.53 1.73
CA THR A 304 9.67 20.85 1.28
C THR A 304 10.51 21.37 0.13
N GLU A 305 9.89 22.17 -0.71
CA GLU A 305 10.55 22.92 -1.76
C GLU A 305 10.06 24.37 -1.73
N THR A 306 10.95 25.29 -2.09
CA THR A 306 10.62 26.72 -2.13
C THR A 306 10.09 27.06 -3.51
N VAL A 307 8.91 27.66 -3.58
CA VAL A 307 8.25 28.07 -4.81
C VAL A 307 7.84 29.54 -4.75
N ILE A 308 7.72 30.17 -5.91
CA ILE A 308 7.32 31.56 -6.03
C ILE A 308 5.80 31.64 -6.14
N ASN A 309 5.20 32.33 -5.18
CA ASN A 309 3.78 32.60 -5.14
C ASN A 309 3.32 33.53 -6.25
N ARG A 310 2.00 33.61 -6.40
CA ARG A 310 1.34 34.58 -7.29
C ARG A 310 1.78 36.04 -7.03
N ASP A 311 2.07 36.38 -5.77
CA ASP A 311 2.50 37.71 -5.35
C ASP A 311 4.03 37.94 -5.48
N GLY A 312 4.76 36.97 -6.04
CA GLY A 312 6.21 37.05 -6.24
C GLY A 312 7.04 36.76 -4.97
N GLN A 313 6.41 36.29 -3.90
CA GLN A 313 7.08 35.93 -2.64
C GLN A 313 7.42 34.44 -2.60
N GLU A 314 8.48 34.08 -1.90
CA GLU A 314 8.84 32.68 -1.65
C GLU A 314 7.90 32.05 -0.61
N GLU A 315 7.25 30.94 -0.96
CA GLU A 315 6.49 30.08 -0.06
C GLU A 315 7.08 28.68 -0.08
N GLN A 316 7.08 28.03 1.08
CA GLN A 316 7.43 26.61 1.15
C GLN A 316 6.19 25.77 0.90
N GLN A 317 6.27 24.88 -0.09
CA GLN A 317 5.28 23.84 -0.32
C GLN A 317 5.89 22.46 -0.10
N VAL A 318 5.04 21.45 0.06
CA VAL A 318 5.50 20.05 0.09
C VAL A 318 6.16 19.72 -1.25
N SER A 319 7.29 19.01 -1.24
CA SER A 319 8.11 18.77 -2.43
C SER A 319 7.49 17.76 -3.40
N PHE A 320 7.50 18.10 -4.69
CA PHE A 320 7.07 17.22 -5.77
C PHE A 320 8.19 16.28 -6.25
N ASN A 321 9.25 16.11 -5.46
CA ASN A 321 10.28 15.09 -5.70
C ASN A 321 9.66 13.69 -5.79
N SER A 322 10.04 12.93 -6.81
CA SER A 322 9.47 11.61 -7.11
C SER A 322 9.64 10.59 -5.97
N ILE A 323 10.83 10.53 -5.38
CA ILE A 323 11.13 9.58 -4.28
C ILE A 323 10.31 9.94 -3.04
N TYR A 324 10.22 11.24 -2.74
CA TYR A 324 9.38 11.72 -1.65
C TYR A 324 7.91 11.38 -1.87
N MET A 325 7.36 11.66 -3.07
CA MET A 325 5.97 11.35 -3.41
C MET A 325 5.67 9.85 -3.27
N MET A 326 6.59 8.96 -3.67
CA MET A 326 6.39 7.51 -3.53
C MET A 326 6.26 7.07 -2.06
N ALA A 327 7.08 7.62 -1.16
CA ALA A 327 7.04 7.28 0.25
C ALA A 327 5.92 7.98 1.02
N ASP A 328 5.68 9.27 0.79
CA ASP A 328 4.62 10.04 1.49
C ASP A 328 3.22 9.53 1.11
N SER A 329 3.01 9.20 -0.17
CA SER A 329 1.76 8.57 -0.62
C SER A 329 1.54 7.18 -0.02
N GLY A 330 2.60 6.52 0.47
CA GLY A 330 2.59 5.13 0.89
C GLY A 330 2.41 4.15 -0.27
N ALA A 331 2.68 4.58 -1.51
CA ALA A 331 2.66 3.74 -2.70
C ALA A 331 3.78 2.70 -2.64
N ARG A 332 5.02 3.15 -2.45
CA ARG A 332 6.21 2.29 -2.33
C ARG A 332 7.33 3.06 -1.65
N GLY A 333 8.10 2.36 -0.83
CA GLY A 333 9.19 2.99 -0.09
C GLY A 333 8.78 3.37 1.33
N SER A 334 9.71 3.19 2.28
CA SER A 334 9.60 3.74 3.63
C SER A 334 10.70 4.78 3.86
N ALA A 335 10.50 5.67 4.83
CA ALA A 335 11.54 6.63 5.23
C ALA A 335 12.87 5.92 5.58
N ALA A 336 12.81 4.71 6.14
CA ALA A 336 13.98 3.90 6.43
C ALA A 336 14.73 3.44 5.17
N GLN A 337 14.02 3.18 4.07
CA GLN A 337 14.63 2.83 2.77
C GLN A 337 15.22 4.08 2.09
N ILE A 338 14.51 5.21 2.12
CA ILE A 338 15.03 6.49 1.59
C ILE A 338 16.30 6.90 2.34
N ARG A 339 16.32 6.71 3.67
CA ARG A 339 17.53 6.93 4.50
C ARG A 339 18.75 6.17 3.98
N GLN A 340 18.59 4.93 3.50
CA GLN A 340 19.71 4.16 2.96
C GLN A 340 20.18 4.65 1.58
N LEU A 341 19.30 5.32 0.82
CA LEU A 341 19.64 5.89 -0.49
C LEU A 341 20.42 7.20 -0.37
N ALA A 342 19.95 8.12 0.49
CA ALA A 342 20.48 9.50 0.55
C ALA A 342 21.09 9.91 1.90
N GLY A 343 20.81 9.19 2.99
CA GLY A 343 21.36 9.46 4.32
C GLY A 343 22.69 8.74 4.57
N MET A 344 22.75 7.94 5.63
CA MET A 344 23.78 6.93 5.89
C MET A 344 23.09 5.59 6.19
N ARG A 345 23.75 4.45 5.91
CA ARG A 345 23.14 3.13 6.24
C ARG A 345 23.12 2.86 7.74
N GLY A 346 24.12 3.37 8.48
CA GLY A 346 24.23 3.21 9.92
C GLY A 346 24.86 1.88 10.36
N LEU A 347 24.54 1.49 11.59
CA LEU A 347 25.11 0.32 12.26
C LEU A 347 24.57 -1.00 11.67
N MET A 348 25.42 -2.02 11.64
CA MET A 348 25.09 -3.36 11.15
C MET A 348 25.30 -4.41 12.23
N ALA A 349 24.44 -5.42 12.25
CA ALA A 349 24.55 -6.54 13.18
C ALA A 349 25.36 -7.69 12.57
N LYS A 350 26.21 -8.30 13.40
CA LYS A 350 26.88 -9.57 13.12
C LYS A 350 25.88 -10.75 13.23
N PRO A 351 26.24 -11.95 12.73
CA PRO A 351 25.37 -13.11 12.79
C PRO A 351 24.99 -13.53 14.21
N ASP A 352 25.87 -13.29 15.19
CA ASP A 352 25.64 -13.55 16.63
C ASP A 352 24.65 -12.56 17.28
N GLY A 353 24.29 -11.48 16.59
CA GLY A 353 23.41 -10.42 17.10
C GLY A 353 24.14 -9.24 17.74
N SER A 354 25.47 -9.30 17.91
CA SER A 354 26.26 -8.14 18.32
C SER A 354 26.29 -7.08 17.22
N ILE A 355 26.40 -5.81 17.61
CA ILE A 355 26.43 -4.68 16.67
C ILE A 355 27.89 -4.35 16.35
N ILE A 356 28.19 -4.08 15.09
CA ILE A 356 29.53 -3.64 14.68
C ILE A 356 29.64 -2.16 15.03
N GLU A 357 30.64 -1.81 15.85
CA GLU A 357 30.87 -0.45 16.34
C GLU A 357 31.21 0.56 15.23
N THR A 358 31.73 0.08 14.09
CA THR A 358 32.00 0.89 12.89
C THR A 358 30.77 0.92 11.97
N PRO A 359 30.04 2.05 11.87
CA PRO A 359 28.88 2.13 11.00
C PRO A 359 29.27 2.27 9.54
N ILE A 360 28.28 2.11 8.67
CA ILE A 360 28.39 2.48 7.26
C ILE A 360 27.90 3.93 7.13
N THR A 361 28.85 4.86 7.02
CA THR A 361 28.63 6.31 6.83
C THR A 361 28.20 6.66 5.42
N ALA A 362 28.57 5.84 4.43
CA ALA A 362 28.16 6.00 3.04
C ALA A 362 26.70 5.58 2.80
N ASN A 363 26.15 6.05 1.67
CA ASN A 363 24.84 5.63 1.17
C ASN A 363 24.93 5.00 -0.23
N PHE A 364 23.81 4.52 -0.76
CA PHE A 364 23.78 3.89 -2.08
C PHE A 364 24.03 4.87 -3.23
N ARG A 365 23.76 6.17 -3.07
CA ARG A 365 24.08 7.19 -4.07
C ARG A 365 25.59 7.42 -4.19
N GLU A 366 26.30 7.46 -3.06
CA GLU A 366 27.76 7.65 -2.99
C GLU A 366 28.53 6.36 -3.34
N GLY A 367 27.92 5.20 -3.08
CA GLY A 367 28.56 3.89 -3.20
C GLY A 367 29.26 3.46 -1.89
N LEU A 368 29.40 2.15 -1.71
CA LEU A 368 30.05 1.57 -0.54
C LEU A 368 31.46 1.11 -0.90
N ASN A 369 32.42 1.34 0.00
CA ASN A 369 33.74 0.74 -0.12
C ASN A 369 33.71 -0.77 0.20
N VAL A 370 34.80 -1.48 -0.13
CA VAL A 370 34.87 -2.95 0.00
C VAL A 370 34.55 -3.43 1.43
N LEU A 371 35.08 -2.75 2.45
CA LEU A 371 34.89 -3.14 3.85
C LEU A 371 33.44 -2.91 4.32
N GLN A 372 32.86 -1.75 3.99
CA GLN A 372 31.47 -1.43 4.30
C GLN A 372 30.51 -2.38 3.59
N TYR A 373 30.78 -2.71 2.32
CA TYR A 373 29.98 -3.67 1.58
C TYR A 373 30.07 -5.06 2.21
N PHE A 374 31.27 -5.54 2.55
CA PHE A 374 31.49 -6.81 3.24
C PHE A 374 30.76 -6.88 4.58
N ILE A 375 30.83 -5.84 5.40
CA ILE A 375 30.08 -5.74 6.66
C ILE A 375 28.58 -5.92 6.41
N SER A 376 28.03 -5.28 5.38
CA SER A 376 26.60 -5.35 5.06
C SER A 376 26.10 -6.74 4.66
N THR A 377 26.99 -7.63 4.21
CA THR A 377 26.62 -9.00 3.78
C THR A 377 26.16 -9.88 4.94
N HIS A 378 26.64 -9.64 6.17
CA HIS A 378 26.28 -10.43 7.34
C HIS A 378 24.78 -10.32 7.63
N GLY A 379 24.29 -9.08 7.72
CA GLY A 379 22.87 -8.80 7.95
C GLY A 379 21.99 -9.27 6.79
N ALA A 380 22.42 -9.04 5.54
CA ALA A 380 21.67 -9.46 4.35
C ALA A 380 21.49 -10.98 4.28
N ARG A 381 22.59 -11.75 4.47
CA ARG A 381 22.55 -13.21 4.43
C ARG A 381 21.71 -13.78 5.58
N LYS A 382 21.86 -13.25 6.80
CA LYS A 382 21.05 -13.67 7.94
C LYS A 382 19.56 -13.41 7.70
N GLY A 383 19.20 -12.23 7.18
CA GLY A 383 17.80 -11.91 6.87
C GLY A 383 17.18 -12.85 5.84
N LEU A 384 17.91 -13.19 4.77
CA LEU A 384 17.47 -14.16 3.77
C LEU A 384 17.31 -15.57 4.35
N ALA A 385 18.29 -16.03 5.14
CA ALA A 385 18.24 -17.33 5.79
C ALA A 385 17.09 -17.42 6.81
N ASP A 386 16.90 -16.40 7.65
CA ASP A 386 15.82 -16.33 8.62
C ASP A 386 14.45 -16.34 7.96
N THR A 387 14.29 -15.64 6.83
CA THR A 387 13.03 -15.62 6.07
C THR A 387 12.68 -17.01 5.55
N ALA A 388 13.66 -17.72 4.98
CA ALA A 388 13.47 -19.09 4.53
C ALA A 388 13.11 -20.04 5.68
N LEU A 389 13.81 -19.96 6.82
CA LEU A 389 13.57 -20.82 7.98
C LEU A 389 12.24 -20.53 8.68
N LYS A 390 11.87 -19.24 8.84
CA LYS A 390 10.62 -18.84 9.51
C LYS A 390 9.37 -19.26 8.74
N THR A 391 9.47 -19.38 7.42
CA THR A 391 8.34 -19.82 6.57
C THR A 391 7.80 -21.19 7.01
N ALA A 392 8.68 -22.13 7.39
CA ALA A 392 8.27 -23.45 7.90
C ALA A 392 7.55 -23.35 9.27
N ASN A 393 8.04 -22.50 10.17
CA ASN A 393 7.48 -22.33 11.51
C ASN A 393 6.08 -21.71 11.48
N SER A 394 5.86 -20.71 10.62
CA SER A 394 4.55 -20.07 10.46
C SER A 394 3.49 -21.06 9.96
N GLY A 395 3.83 -21.89 8.97
CA GLY A 395 2.91 -22.93 8.48
C GLY A 395 2.58 -23.99 9.54
N TYR A 396 3.57 -24.40 10.33
CA TYR A 396 3.38 -25.35 11.42
C TYR A 396 2.44 -24.80 12.51
N LEU A 397 2.61 -23.53 12.90
CA LEU A 397 1.74 -22.89 13.87
C LEU A 397 0.29 -22.81 13.38
N THR A 398 0.07 -22.40 12.13
CA THR A 398 -1.27 -22.34 11.53
C THR A 398 -1.95 -23.71 11.53
N ARG A 399 -1.22 -24.77 11.17
CA ARG A 399 -1.73 -26.14 11.24
C ARG A 399 -2.18 -26.52 12.65
N ARG A 400 -1.34 -26.28 13.67
CA ARG A 400 -1.71 -26.59 15.06
C ARG A 400 -2.95 -25.84 15.52
N LEU A 401 -3.10 -24.57 15.13
CA LEU A 401 -4.27 -23.78 15.48
C LEU A 401 -5.54 -24.32 14.81
N VAL A 402 -5.45 -24.72 13.54
CA VAL A 402 -6.57 -25.34 12.82
C VAL A 402 -6.94 -26.68 13.44
N ASP A 403 -5.96 -27.55 13.75
CA ASP A 403 -6.20 -28.87 14.35
C ASP A 403 -7.00 -28.78 15.68
N VAL A 404 -6.81 -27.72 16.47
CA VAL A 404 -7.56 -27.52 17.73
C VAL A 404 -8.93 -26.88 17.51
N ALA A 405 -9.08 -26.03 16.49
CA ALA A 405 -10.28 -25.21 16.30
C ALA A 405 -11.26 -25.75 15.24
N GLN A 406 -10.89 -26.76 14.45
CA GLN A 406 -11.63 -27.20 13.26
C GLN A 406 -13.09 -27.60 13.55
N ASP A 407 -13.36 -28.25 14.68
CA ASP A 407 -14.71 -28.72 15.04
C ASP A 407 -15.62 -27.61 15.59
N ARG A 408 -15.14 -26.38 15.70
CA ARG A 408 -15.95 -25.25 16.19
C ARG A 408 -16.84 -24.69 15.08
N SER A 409 -18.14 -24.96 15.16
CA SER A 409 -19.18 -24.40 14.29
C SER A 409 -20.26 -23.65 15.09
N SER A 410 -20.88 -22.65 14.48
CA SER A 410 -22.00 -21.90 15.07
C SER A 410 -23.32 -22.62 14.78
N LEU A 411 -23.84 -23.37 15.78
CA LEU A 411 -25.06 -24.17 15.64
C LEU A 411 -26.33 -23.52 16.23
N LYS A 412 -26.19 -22.50 17.08
CA LYS A 412 -27.32 -21.83 17.75
C LYS A 412 -27.23 -20.32 17.60
N MET A 413 -28.37 -19.69 17.32
CA MET A 413 -28.50 -18.24 17.11
C MET A 413 -28.39 -17.43 18.41
N THR A 414 -28.90 -17.98 19.52
CA THR A 414 -28.74 -17.43 20.87
C THR A 414 -28.55 -18.57 21.87
N ALA A 415 -27.44 -18.56 22.59
CA ALA A 415 -27.32 -19.33 23.83
C ALA A 415 -27.80 -18.41 24.97
N ALA A 416 -29.00 -18.65 25.51
CA ALA A 416 -29.43 -17.94 26.71
C ALA A 416 -28.49 -18.33 27.87
N PRO A 417 -27.67 -17.40 28.40
CA PRO A 417 -26.74 -17.71 29.48
C PRO A 417 -27.54 -17.70 30.80
N GLY A 418 -28.38 -18.72 31.00
CA GLY A 418 -29.30 -18.74 32.14
C GLY A 418 -29.92 -20.08 32.51
N ARG A 419 -29.59 -21.18 31.80
CA ARG A 419 -29.94 -22.53 32.25
C ARG A 419 -28.70 -23.41 32.20
N HIS A 420 -28.20 -23.78 33.38
CA HIS A 420 -27.29 -24.89 33.56
C HIS A 420 -27.93 -26.15 32.97
N HIS A 421 -27.61 -26.47 31.72
CA HIS A 421 -27.76 -27.83 31.23
C HIS A 421 -26.48 -28.58 31.56
N HIS A 422 -26.54 -29.32 32.66
CA HIS A 422 -25.76 -30.54 32.84
C HIS A 422 -26.13 -31.49 31.69
N ASP A 423 -25.42 -31.37 30.58
CA ASP A 423 -25.27 -32.46 29.61
C ASP A 423 -23.98 -32.23 28.84
N ALA A 424 -22.88 -32.21 29.60
CA ALA A 424 -21.56 -32.44 29.04
C ALA A 424 -21.46 -33.95 28.75
N GLY A 425 -21.79 -34.32 27.52
CA GLY A 425 -21.46 -35.62 26.96
C GLY A 425 -19.95 -35.83 27.04
N TYR A 426 -19.51 -36.53 28.08
CA TYR A 426 -18.16 -37.03 28.26
C TYR A 426 -17.85 -38.03 27.13
N ARG A 427 -17.42 -37.54 25.97
CA ARG A 427 -16.66 -38.37 25.03
C ARG A 427 -15.27 -38.54 25.61
N ARG A 428 -15.12 -39.63 26.37
CA ARG A 428 -13.86 -40.25 26.78
C ARG A 428 -12.87 -40.21 25.61
N TRP A 429 -11.82 -39.42 25.76
CA TRP A 429 -10.58 -39.64 25.02
C TRP A 429 -10.05 -41.03 25.43
N ARG A 430 -10.08 -41.98 24.50
CA ARG A 430 -9.33 -43.23 24.60
C ARG A 430 -8.27 -43.22 23.50
N ARG A 431 -7.02 -43.08 23.99
CA ARG A 431 -5.70 -43.42 23.45
C ARG A 431 -5.38 -43.06 22.01
#